data_AF-A0A835CX03-F1
#
_entry.id   AF-A0A835CX03-F1
#
_cell.length_a   1.000
_cell.length_b   1.000
_cell.length_c   1.000
_cell.angle_alpha   90.00
_cell.angle_beta   90.00
_cell.angle_gamma   90.00
#
_symmetry.space_group_name_H-M   'P 1'
#
loop_
_entity.id
_entity.type
_entity.pdbx_description
1 polymer ?
#
loop_
_entity_poly.entity_id
_entity_poly.type
_entity_poly.pdbx_seq_one_letter_code
_entity_poly.pdbx_strand_id
1 'polypeptide(L)'
;LFYLKKNKQFFFFYLTLIFINFVLRDILFQVITIFFFFLLIIIIHFTFFMLYLFYLGAEYVCMLYAILFLKLWSYVQVNMWCRANAKKISSKQGRIRRQSLSYDNSQVSTAHQNSNEDEETYHDANGADVHLVKYPKNLYIGDLFYFILAPTLCYELNFPRTQRIRKRFLMKRIFEVFVGFQVVMSICQQWIIPSVKNSLIPFSNMDVAKASERLLKLAIPNHLMWLCFFYLTFHSFLNLMGELLYFADRNFYCDWWNANNIDTFWRTWNMPVHRWALRQV
;
A
#
# COMPACT_ATOMS: atom_id res chain seq x y z
N LEU A 1 11.66 -7.60 73.90
CA LEU A 1 10.97 -7.34 72.60
C LEU A 1 11.55 -6.19 71.77
N PHE A 2 12.27 -5.21 72.34
CA PHE A 2 12.76 -4.04 71.57
C PHE A 2 14.07 -4.30 70.77
N TYR A 3 14.92 -5.23 71.22
CA TYR A 3 16.20 -5.55 70.54
C TYR A 3 16.03 -6.43 69.29
N LEU A 4 14.97 -7.24 69.22
CA LEU A 4 14.66 -8.10 68.06
C LEU A 4 14.00 -7.33 66.90
N LYS A 5 13.47 -6.12 67.14
CA LYS A 5 12.85 -5.30 66.10
C LYS A 5 13.87 -4.47 65.31
N LYS A 6 14.97 -4.04 65.96
CA LYS A 6 16.05 -3.27 65.34
C LYS A 6 16.93 -4.13 64.40
N ASN A 7 17.16 -5.39 64.76
CA ASN A 7 17.92 -6.33 63.91
C ASN A 7 17.17 -6.80 62.67
N LYS A 8 15.83 -6.86 62.69
CA LYS A 8 15.05 -7.21 61.50
C LYS A 8 15.06 -6.09 60.44
N GLN A 9 15.08 -4.82 60.82
CA GLN A 9 15.19 -3.72 59.85
C GLN A 9 16.58 -3.62 59.22
N PHE A 10 17.66 -3.83 59.98
CA PHE A 10 19.02 -3.87 59.40
C PHE A 10 19.24 -5.08 58.51
N PHE A 11 18.74 -6.25 58.90
CA PHE A 11 18.81 -7.46 58.08
C PHE A 11 18.01 -7.31 56.79
N PHE A 12 16.80 -6.73 56.85
CA PHE A 12 15.99 -6.50 55.65
C PHE A 12 16.63 -5.44 54.74
N PHE A 13 17.25 -4.39 55.29
CA PHE A 13 17.97 -3.37 54.49
C PHE A 13 19.21 -3.95 53.79
N TYR A 14 19.99 -4.79 54.47
CA TYR A 14 21.16 -5.47 53.89
C TYR A 14 20.76 -6.54 52.87
N LEU A 15 19.68 -7.29 53.14
CA LEU A 15 19.11 -8.24 52.19
C LEU A 15 18.51 -7.53 50.97
N THR A 16 17.94 -6.34 51.15
CA THR A 16 17.44 -5.51 50.04
C THR A 16 18.58 -4.89 49.25
N LEU A 17 19.71 -4.51 49.87
CA LEU A 17 20.92 -4.04 49.17
C LEU A 17 21.66 -5.15 48.42
N ILE A 18 21.67 -6.36 48.97
CA ILE A 18 22.18 -7.58 48.31
C ILE A 18 21.22 -8.00 47.20
N PHE A 19 19.91 -7.94 47.41
CA PHE A 19 18.91 -8.24 46.38
C PHE A 19 18.89 -7.17 45.29
N ILE A 20 19.09 -5.88 45.59
CA ILE A 20 19.24 -4.83 44.58
C ILE A 20 20.56 -4.98 43.83
N ASN A 21 21.69 -5.33 44.47
CA ASN A 21 22.95 -5.62 43.75
C ASN A 21 22.88 -6.93 42.94
N PHE A 22 22.15 -7.94 43.41
CA PHE A 22 21.91 -9.20 42.72
C PHE A 22 20.95 -8.99 41.53
N VAL A 23 19.85 -8.27 41.73
CA VAL A 23 18.87 -7.89 40.72
C VAL A 23 19.45 -6.87 39.72
N LEU A 24 20.32 -5.94 40.10
CA LEU A 24 21.00 -5.05 39.14
C LEU A 24 22.02 -5.80 38.28
N ARG A 25 22.71 -6.80 38.84
CA ARG A 25 23.61 -7.69 38.09
C ARG A 25 22.83 -8.63 37.16
N ASP A 26 21.65 -9.08 37.58
CA ASP A 26 20.72 -9.90 36.78
C ASP A 26 19.95 -9.07 35.76
N ILE A 27 19.59 -7.81 36.00
CA ILE A 27 18.98 -6.94 35.00
C ILE A 27 20.01 -6.66 33.91
N LEU A 28 21.27 -6.39 34.25
CA LEU A 28 22.31 -6.23 33.23
C LEU A 28 22.47 -7.51 32.42
N PHE A 29 22.53 -8.68 33.07
CA PHE A 29 22.62 -9.97 32.39
C PHE A 29 21.38 -10.31 31.56
N GLN A 30 20.17 -9.99 32.04
CA GLN A 30 18.90 -10.17 31.33
C GLN A 30 18.77 -9.18 30.17
N VAL A 31 19.17 -7.92 30.34
CA VAL A 31 19.20 -6.91 29.28
C VAL A 31 20.25 -7.28 28.23
N ILE A 32 21.42 -7.76 28.64
CA ILE A 32 22.46 -8.28 27.75
C ILE A 32 21.96 -9.52 27.02
N THR A 33 21.27 -10.44 27.69
CA THR A 33 20.73 -11.66 27.08
C THR A 33 19.58 -11.33 26.12
N ILE A 34 18.65 -10.45 26.50
CA ILE A 34 17.59 -9.93 25.63
C ILE A 34 18.21 -9.20 24.44
N PHE A 35 19.24 -8.39 24.65
CA PHE A 35 19.99 -7.72 23.58
C PHE A 35 20.66 -8.74 22.66
N PHE A 36 21.28 -9.80 23.18
CA PHE A 36 21.85 -10.88 22.37
C PHE A 36 20.78 -11.70 21.65
N PHE A 37 19.59 -11.89 22.22
CA PHE A 37 18.44 -12.48 21.52
C PHE A 37 17.94 -11.58 20.40
N PHE A 38 17.84 -10.26 20.63
CA PHE A 38 17.52 -9.28 19.59
C PHE A 38 18.60 -9.24 18.51
N LEU A 39 19.87 -9.28 18.88
CA LEU A 39 21.01 -9.33 17.97
C LEU A 39 21.00 -10.64 17.17
N LEU A 40 20.70 -11.77 17.81
CA LEU A 40 20.55 -13.07 17.15
C LEU A 40 19.36 -13.05 16.18
N ILE A 41 18.22 -12.46 16.57
CA ILE A 41 17.07 -12.24 15.69
C ILE A 41 17.46 -11.35 14.51
N ILE A 42 18.22 -10.27 14.74
CA ILE A 42 18.72 -9.37 13.70
C ILE A 42 19.73 -10.07 12.78
N ILE A 43 20.64 -10.90 13.32
CA ILE A 43 21.64 -11.65 12.55
C ILE A 43 20.97 -12.77 11.75
N ILE A 44 19.99 -13.48 12.32
CA ILE A 44 19.17 -14.46 11.60
C ILE A 44 18.36 -13.76 10.52
N HIS A 45 17.72 -12.62 10.83
CA HIS A 45 17.03 -11.80 9.84
C HIS A 45 17.96 -11.29 8.76
N PHE A 46 19.17 -10.85 9.09
CA PHE A 46 20.14 -10.31 8.15
C PHE A 46 20.73 -11.41 7.25
N THR A 47 21.08 -12.55 7.82
CA THR A 47 21.59 -13.72 7.10
C THR A 47 20.50 -14.31 6.20
N PHE A 48 19.27 -14.41 6.70
CA PHE A 48 18.12 -14.85 5.91
C PHE A 48 17.70 -13.81 4.87
N PHE A 49 17.73 -12.51 5.19
CA PHE A 49 17.50 -11.40 4.26
C PHE A 49 18.52 -11.43 3.13
N MET A 50 19.80 -11.65 3.40
CA MET A 50 20.85 -11.77 2.37
C MET A 50 20.64 -13.00 1.46
N LEU A 51 20.24 -14.14 2.03
CA LEU A 51 19.99 -15.38 1.26
C LEU A 51 18.68 -15.31 0.45
N TYR A 52 17.66 -14.64 0.98
CA TYR A 52 16.39 -14.36 0.30
C TYR A 52 16.50 -13.19 -0.68
N LEU A 53 17.41 -12.24 -0.49
CA LEU A 53 17.61 -11.10 -1.40
C LEU A 53 17.88 -11.55 -2.83
N PHE A 54 18.46 -12.73 -3.02
CA PHE A 54 18.73 -13.28 -4.34
C PHE A 54 17.47 -13.85 -5.01
N TYR A 55 16.72 -14.72 -4.32
CA TYR A 55 15.53 -15.38 -4.90
C TYR A 55 14.25 -14.52 -4.80
N LEU A 56 13.97 -13.93 -3.64
CA LEU A 56 12.88 -12.95 -3.52
C LEU A 56 13.21 -11.62 -4.22
N GLY A 57 14.48 -11.26 -4.34
CA GLY A 57 14.85 -10.04 -5.05
C GLY A 57 14.45 -10.08 -6.51
N ALA A 58 14.56 -11.23 -7.18
CA ALA A 58 14.13 -11.37 -8.57
C ALA A 58 12.61 -11.18 -8.71
N GLU A 59 11.80 -11.82 -7.85
CA GLU A 59 10.35 -11.65 -7.81
C GLU A 59 9.96 -10.20 -7.50
N TYR A 60 10.61 -9.58 -6.52
CA TYR A 60 10.37 -8.19 -6.13
C TYR A 60 10.70 -7.22 -7.27
N VAL A 61 11.85 -7.41 -7.95
CA VAL A 61 12.25 -6.61 -9.10
C VAL A 61 11.24 -6.78 -10.24
N CYS A 62 10.80 -8.01 -10.53
CA CYS A 62 9.78 -8.28 -11.54
C CYS A 62 8.45 -7.57 -11.20
N MET A 63 8.02 -7.63 -9.94
CA MET A 63 6.82 -6.94 -9.47
C MET A 63 6.95 -5.41 -9.64
N LEU A 64 8.09 -4.82 -9.29
CA LEU A 64 8.34 -3.38 -9.48
C LEU A 64 8.29 -2.97 -10.96
N TYR A 65 8.89 -3.77 -11.85
CA TYR A 65 8.82 -3.54 -13.30
C TYR A 65 7.38 -3.63 -13.81
N ALA A 66 6.60 -4.62 -13.37
CA ALA A 66 5.20 -4.75 -13.74
C ALA A 66 4.38 -3.53 -13.28
N ILE A 67 4.53 -3.09 -12.02
CA ILE A 67 3.84 -1.90 -11.49
C ILE A 67 4.24 -0.65 -12.29
N LEU A 68 5.54 -0.46 -12.55
CA LEU A 68 6.04 0.68 -13.32
C LEU A 68 5.48 0.68 -14.74
N PHE A 69 5.44 -0.49 -15.40
CA PHE A 69 4.85 -0.65 -16.72
C PHE A 69 3.37 -0.22 -16.73
N LEU A 70 2.55 -0.73 -15.80
CA LEU A 70 1.13 -0.39 -15.71
C LEU A 70 0.92 1.11 -15.47
N LYS A 71 1.74 1.72 -14.62
CA LYS A 71 1.71 3.16 -14.36
C LYS A 71 2.08 3.97 -15.60
N LEU A 72 3.19 3.65 -16.25
CA LEU A 72 3.65 4.37 -17.44
C LEU A 72 2.65 4.23 -18.59
N TRP A 73 2.05 3.05 -18.76
CA TRP A 73 0.97 2.83 -19.71
C TRP A 73 -0.21 3.79 -19.46
N SER A 74 -0.67 3.87 -18.22
CA SER A 74 -1.75 4.78 -17.84
C SER A 74 -1.37 6.25 -18.04
N TYR A 75 -0.15 6.64 -17.68
CA TYR A 75 0.36 7.99 -17.90
C TYR A 75 0.36 8.38 -19.38
N VAL A 76 0.81 7.48 -20.25
CA VAL A 76 0.84 7.71 -21.70
C VAL A 76 -0.58 7.84 -22.24
N GLN A 77 -1.49 6.90 -21.94
CA GLN A 77 -2.86 6.93 -22.44
C GLN A 77 -3.61 8.23 -22.06
N VAL A 78 -3.56 8.61 -20.79
CA VAL A 78 -4.26 9.80 -20.29
C VAL A 78 -3.69 11.07 -20.92
N ASN A 79 -2.36 11.20 -21.02
CA ASN A 79 -1.74 12.35 -21.69
C ASN A 79 -2.04 12.39 -23.20
N MET A 80 -2.11 11.23 -23.87
CA MET A 80 -2.55 11.15 -25.27
C MET A 80 -3.97 11.67 -25.44
N TRP A 81 -4.89 11.26 -24.56
CA TRP A 81 -6.28 11.73 -24.57
C TRP A 81 -6.39 13.23 -24.31
N CYS A 82 -5.70 13.75 -23.29
CA CYS A 82 -5.67 15.19 -23.01
C CYS A 82 -5.13 16.01 -24.19
N ARG A 83 -4.06 15.53 -24.83
CA ARG A 83 -3.49 16.18 -26.03
C ARG A 83 -4.46 16.17 -27.21
N ALA A 84 -5.18 15.07 -27.43
CA ALA A 84 -6.19 14.98 -28.48
C ALA A 84 -7.35 15.97 -28.23
N ASN A 85 -7.82 16.06 -26.99
CA ASN A 85 -8.87 17.00 -26.61
C ASN A 85 -8.41 18.47 -26.73
N ALA A 86 -7.17 18.78 -26.32
CA ALA A 86 -6.62 20.13 -26.48
C ALA A 86 -6.55 20.55 -27.97
N LYS A 87 -6.16 19.65 -28.88
CA LYS A 87 -6.18 19.90 -30.32
C LYS A 87 -7.61 20.13 -30.85
N LYS A 88 -8.58 19.34 -30.40
CA LYS A 88 -10.00 19.52 -30.76
C LYS A 88 -10.52 20.89 -30.34
N ILE A 89 -10.27 21.29 -29.09
CA ILE A 89 -10.67 22.60 -28.55
C ILE A 89 -10.03 23.74 -29.36
N SER A 90 -8.73 23.67 -29.62
CA SER A 90 -8.02 24.67 -30.45
C SER A 90 -8.61 24.76 -31.87
N SER A 91 -8.94 23.63 -32.50
CA SER A 91 -9.57 23.61 -33.83
C SER A 91 -10.99 24.19 -33.84
N LYS A 92 -11.79 23.93 -32.79
CA LYS A 92 -13.14 24.49 -32.62
C LYS A 92 -13.07 26.00 -32.40
N GLN A 93 -12.15 26.48 -31.56
CA GLN A 93 -11.93 27.91 -31.32
C GLN A 93 -11.40 28.63 -32.58
N GLY A 94 -10.57 27.98 -33.39
CA GLY A 94 -10.14 28.47 -34.70
C GLY A 94 -11.27 28.56 -35.73
N ARG A 95 -12.23 27.60 -35.72
CA ARG A 95 -13.45 27.67 -36.54
C ARG A 95 -14.38 28.81 -36.09
N ILE A 96 -14.59 28.98 -34.78
CA ILE A 96 -15.39 30.08 -34.23
C ILE A 96 -14.76 31.45 -34.57
N ARG A 97 -13.43 31.59 -34.42
CA ARG A 97 -12.72 32.82 -34.82
C ARG A 97 -12.77 33.11 -36.32
N ARG A 98 -12.92 32.10 -37.18
CA ARG A 98 -13.09 32.29 -38.63
C ARG A 98 -14.54 32.63 -39.00
N GLN A 99 -15.52 32.27 -38.17
CA GLN A 99 -16.93 32.60 -38.37
C GLN A 99 -17.33 34.01 -37.89
N SER A 100 -16.43 34.78 -37.25
CA SER A 100 -16.74 36.12 -36.74
C SER A 100 -16.38 37.27 -37.70
N LEU A 101 -16.40 37.05 -39.02
CA LEU A 101 -16.11 38.07 -40.03
C LEU A 101 -17.12 38.03 -41.19
N SER A 102 -18.40 38.15 -40.83
CA SER A 102 -19.45 38.64 -41.72
C SER A 102 -20.63 39.10 -40.85
N TYR A 103 -20.47 40.29 -40.27
CA TYR A 103 -21.59 41.09 -39.81
C TYR A 103 -22.20 41.72 -41.05
N ASP A 104 -23.24 41.09 -41.59
CA ASP A 104 -24.15 41.75 -42.53
C ASP A 104 -25.47 41.95 -41.79
N ASN A 105 -25.91 43.19 -41.78
CA ASN A 105 -26.95 43.70 -40.89
C ASN A 105 -28.27 43.64 -41.66
N SER A 106 -29.11 42.63 -41.43
CA SER A 106 -30.49 42.59 -41.97
C SER A 106 -31.38 41.58 -41.22
N GLN A 107 -32.44 42.10 -40.58
CA GLN A 107 -33.69 41.43 -40.17
C GLN A 107 -33.61 40.56 -38.91
N VAL A 108 -34.02 41.07 -37.74
CA VAL A 108 -35.39 40.98 -37.18
C VAL A 108 -35.79 39.55 -36.78
N SER A 109 -35.85 39.34 -35.46
CA SER A 109 -36.77 38.49 -34.69
C SER A 109 -37.15 37.11 -35.25
N THR A 110 -36.67 36.02 -34.66
CA THR A 110 -37.42 35.06 -33.79
C THR A 110 -36.52 33.86 -33.43
N ALA A 111 -36.86 33.17 -32.33
CA ALA A 111 -36.33 31.88 -31.87
C ALA A 111 -35.12 31.90 -30.93
N HIS A 112 -35.40 32.22 -29.67
CA HIS A 112 -34.94 31.38 -28.57
C HIS A 112 -35.25 29.90 -28.87
N GLN A 113 -34.26 29.01 -28.78
CA GLN A 113 -34.26 27.80 -27.94
C GLN A 113 -33.28 26.72 -28.46
N ASN A 114 -32.37 26.35 -27.56
CA ASN A 114 -31.91 24.98 -27.27
C ASN A 114 -31.04 24.24 -28.30
N SER A 115 -29.73 24.19 -27.99
CA SER A 115 -29.02 22.92 -27.75
C SER A 115 -27.61 23.21 -27.22
N ASN A 116 -27.51 23.54 -25.92
CA ASN A 116 -26.26 23.46 -25.17
C ASN A 116 -26.32 22.17 -24.36
N GLU A 117 -25.60 21.14 -24.80
CA GLU A 117 -25.32 19.95 -24.00
C GLU A 117 -23.83 19.95 -23.64
N ASP A 118 -23.61 20.11 -22.33
CA ASP A 118 -22.52 19.58 -21.50
C ASP A 118 -21.16 20.28 -21.49
N GLU A 119 -21.13 21.50 -20.94
CA GLU A 119 -20.02 21.96 -20.08
C GLU A 119 -20.49 21.95 -18.62
N GLU A 120 -20.36 20.82 -17.93
CA GLU A 120 -20.49 20.78 -16.45
C GLU A 120 -19.28 21.49 -15.81
N THR A 121 -19.40 22.81 -15.71
CA THR A 121 -18.59 23.60 -14.78
C THR A 121 -19.21 23.42 -13.40
N TYR A 122 -18.62 22.56 -12.58
CA TYR A 122 -18.89 22.52 -11.14
C TYR A 122 -18.46 23.87 -10.52
N HIS A 123 -19.40 24.80 -10.44
CA HIS A 123 -19.30 25.93 -9.52
C HIS A 123 -19.70 25.43 -8.13
N ASP A 124 -18.74 24.87 -7.39
CA ASP A 124 -18.90 24.69 -5.96
C ASP A 124 -18.59 26.03 -5.29
N ALA A 125 -19.65 26.76 -4.97
CA ALA A 125 -19.59 28.01 -4.23
C ALA A 125 -19.35 27.69 -2.76
N ASN A 126 -18.10 27.38 -2.39
CA ASN A 126 -17.51 27.61 -1.06
C ASN A 126 -16.03 27.13 -1.00
N GLY A 127 -15.08 28.08 -1.08
CA GLY A 127 -13.78 27.96 -0.44
C GLY A 127 -12.60 27.52 -1.31
N ALA A 128 -11.70 28.50 -1.55
CA ALA A 128 -10.39 28.42 -2.21
C ALA A 128 -10.43 28.06 -3.70
N ASP A 129 -9.92 28.99 -4.51
CA ASP A 129 -9.65 28.83 -5.94
C ASP A 129 -8.62 27.71 -6.12
N VAL A 130 -9.06 26.44 -6.18
CA VAL A 130 -8.19 25.29 -6.41
C VAL A 130 -7.75 25.37 -7.87
N HIS A 131 -6.59 25.95 -8.11
CA HIS A 131 -5.99 25.99 -9.45
C HIS A 131 -5.69 24.56 -9.93
N LEU A 132 -6.67 23.94 -10.60
CA LEU A 132 -6.57 22.60 -11.15
C LEU A 132 -5.52 22.58 -12.27
N VAL A 133 -4.61 21.61 -12.21
CA VAL A 133 -3.60 21.44 -13.25
C VAL A 133 -4.29 20.94 -14.52
N LYS A 134 -4.10 21.68 -15.61
CA LYS A 134 -4.60 21.35 -16.95
C LYS A 134 -3.44 21.08 -17.90
N TYR A 135 -3.66 20.20 -18.88
CA TYR A 135 -2.69 19.97 -19.95
C TYR A 135 -2.41 21.28 -20.71
N PRO A 136 -1.14 21.64 -21.03
CA PRO A 136 0.08 20.85 -20.90
C PRO A 136 0.88 21.07 -19.60
N LYS A 137 0.34 21.83 -18.63
CA LYS A 137 1.05 22.19 -17.40
C LYS A 137 1.25 21.02 -16.41
N ASN A 138 0.81 19.81 -16.74
CA ASN A 138 1.00 18.60 -15.93
C ASN A 138 2.30 17.83 -16.26
N LEU A 139 3.05 18.26 -17.29
CA LEU A 139 4.23 17.54 -17.79
C LEU A 139 5.52 17.85 -17.00
N TYR A 140 5.40 18.09 -15.70
CA TYR A 140 6.54 18.30 -14.82
C TYR A 140 7.08 16.97 -14.28
N ILE A 141 8.40 16.86 -14.17
CA ILE A 141 9.04 15.64 -13.65
C ILE A 141 8.62 15.34 -12.21
N GLY A 142 8.35 16.38 -11.42
CA GLY A 142 7.88 16.24 -10.04
C GLY A 142 6.52 15.54 -9.94
N ASP A 143 5.59 15.87 -10.82
CA ASP A 143 4.26 15.23 -10.86
C ASP A 143 4.36 13.77 -11.33
N LEU A 144 5.27 13.49 -12.26
CA LEU A 144 5.57 12.12 -12.69
C LEU A 144 6.15 11.29 -11.53
N PHE A 145 7.14 11.80 -10.80
CA PHE A 145 7.69 11.11 -9.63
C PHE A 145 6.65 10.89 -8.53
N TYR A 146 5.80 11.89 -8.27
CA TYR A 146 4.67 11.75 -7.35
C TYR A 146 3.76 10.58 -7.76
N PHE A 147 3.37 10.53 -9.04
CA PHE A 147 2.52 9.46 -9.56
C PHE A 147 3.19 8.08 -9.50
N ILE A 148 4.49 7.99 -9.79
CA ILE A 148 5.23 6.72 -9.71
C ILE A 148 5.17 6.16 -8.28
N LEU A 149 5.28 7.01 -7.26
CA LEU A 149 5.24 6.61 -5.85
C LEU A 149 3.82 6.43 -5.31
N ALA A 150 2.82 7.11 -5.86
CA ALA A 150 1.44 7.06 -5.39
C ALA A 150 0.88 5.62 -5.40
N PRO A 151 0.08 5.22 -4.38
CA PRO A 151 -0.46 3.86 -4.28
C PRO A 151 -1.66 3.61 -5.22
N THR A 152 -1.56 4.06 -6.47
CA THR A 152 -2.57 3.88 -7.52
C THR A 152 -1.90 3.56 -8.86
N LEU A 153 -2.58 2.82 -9.72
CA LEU A 153 -2.10 2.48 -11.07
C LEU A 153 -2.67 3.39 -12.15
N CYS A 154 -3.81 4.05 -11.88
CA CYS A 154 -4.45 4.96 -12.81
C CYS A 154 -3.88 6.37 -12.66
N TYR A 155 -3.31 6.92 -13.73
CA TYR A 155 -2.88 8.31 -13.75
C TYR A 155 -4.10 9.24 -13.86
N GLU A 156 -4.08 10.31 -13.09
CA GLU A 156 -5.04 11.41 -13.15
C GLU A 156 -4.28 12.73 -13.00
N LEU A 157 -4.80 13.80 -13.58
CA LEU A 157 -4.12 15.11 -13.56
C LEU A 157 -4.13 15.70 -12.14
N ASN A 158 -5.22 15.51 -11.41
CA ASN A 158 -5.43 16.08 -10.09
C ASN A 158 -5.89 14.99 -9.13
N PHE A 159 -4.96 14.48 -8.33
CA PHE A 159 -5.29 13.50 -7.28
C PHE A 159 -5.89 14.19 -6.06
N PRO A 160 -6.90 13.59 -5.39
CA PRO A 160 -7.41 14.13 -4.14
C PRO A 160 -6.34 14.04 -3.06
N ARG A 161 -6.02 15.18 -2.43
CA ARG A 161 -4.96 15.28 -1.42
C ARG A 161 -5.52 15.48 -0.01
N THR A 162 -4.90 14.83 0.97
CA THR A 162 -5.20 15.08 2.39
C THR A 162 -4.53 16.37 2.84
N GLN A 163 -5.18 17.13 3.73
CA GLN A 163 -4.66 18.42 4.23
C GLN A 163 -3.46 18.27 5.19
N ARG A 164 -3.36 17.16 5.92
CA ARG A 164 -2.35 16.96 6.96
C ARG A 164 -1.99 15.48 7.14
N ILE A 165 -0.76 15.22 7.57
CA ILE A 165 -0.33 13.89 8.03
C ILE A 165 -0.83 13.65 9.46
N ARG A 166 -1.66 12.63 9.63
CA ARG A 166 -2.16 12.13 10.91
C ARG A 166 -1.11 11.21 11.54
N LYS A 167 -0.19 11.79 12.30
CA LYS A 167 0.94 11.08 12.95
C LYS A 167 0.53 9.81 13.72
N ARG A 168 -0.58 9.83 14.45
CA ARG A 168 -1.09 8.64 15.17
C ARG A 168 -1.48 7.51 14.22
N PHE A 169 -2.14 7.83 13.12
CA PHE A 169 -2.49 6.87 12.08
C PHE A 169 -1.22 6.32 11.42
N LEU A 170 -0.29 7.21 11.04
CA LEU A 170 0.99 6.84 10.44
C LEU A 170 1.79 5.88 11.32
N MET A 171 2.01 6.21 12.59
CA MET A 171 2.76 5.36 13.53
C MET A 171 2.07 4.01 13.74
N LYS A 172 0.73 3.97 13.80
CA LYS A 172 -0.03 2.73 13.86
C LYS A 172 0.23 1.85 12.63
N ARG A 173 0.19 2.44 11.42
CA ARG A 173 0.46 1.70 10.17
C ARG A 173 1.90 1.19 10.10
N ILE A 174 2.88 1.99 10.52
CA ILE A 174 4.29 1.57 10.59
C ILE A 174 4.45 0.37 11.53
N PHE A 175 3.84 0.44 12.72
CA PHE A 175 3.88 -0.65 13.68
C PHE A 175 3.21 -1.93 13.15
N GLU A 176 2.04 -1.80 12.52
CA GLU A 176 1.37 -2.93 11.85
C GLU A 176 2.23 -3.56 10.77
N VAL A 177 2.95 -2.75 9.96
CA VAL A 177 3.85 -3.27 8.93
C VAL A 177 5.02 -4.03 9.56
N PHE A 178 5.65 -3.47 10.59
CA PHE A 178 6.77 -4.11 11.29
C PHE A 178 6.36 -5.43 11.94
N VAL A 179 5.27 -5.43 12.71
CA VAL A 179 4.77 -6.64 13.38
C VAL A 179 4.23 -7.65 12.36
N GLY A 180 3.49 -7.20 11.36
CA GLY A 180 2.94 -8.07 10.32
C GLY A 180 4.03 -8.78 9.52
N PHE A 181 5.12 -8.08 9.21
CA PHE A 181 6.29 -8.71 8.58
C PHE A 181 6.90 -9.79 9.48
N GLN A 182 7.08 -9.53 10.79
CA GLN A 182 7.57 -10.54 11.74
C GLN A 182 6.66 -11.76 11.84
N VAL A 183 5.33 -11.56 11.82
CA VAL A 183 4.34 -12.66 11.82
C VAL A 183 4.47 -13.50 10.55
N VAL A 184 4.53 -12.87 9.37
CA VAL A 184 4.73 -13.56 8.09
C VAL A 184 6.02 -14.38 8.10
N MET A 185 7.13 -13.80 8.56
CA MET A 185 8.41 -14.51 8.68
C MET A 185 8.31 -15.71 9.63
N SER A 186 7.62 -15.56 10.75
CA SER A 186 7.42 -16.62 11.73
C SER A 186 6.58 -17.77 11.16
N ILE A 187 5.48 -17.48 10.45
CA ILE A 187 4.64 -18.51 9.80
C ILE A 187 5.44 -19.23 8.71
N CYS A 188 6.19 -18.48 7.90
CA CYS A 188 7.08 -19.06 6.88
C CYS A 188 8.08 -20.05 7.50
N GLN A 189 8.81 -19.59 8.52
CA GLN A 189 9.89 -20.37 9.13
C GLN A 189 9.40 -21.58 9.92
N GLN A 190 8.34 -21.41 10.72
CA GLN A 190 7.89 -22.45 11.65
C GLN A 190 6.93 -23.44 10.99
N TRP A 191 6.09 -22.99 10.04
CA TRP A 191 5.02 -23.83 9.48
C TRP A 191 5.26 -24.18 8.01
N ILE A 192 5.52 -23.21 7.14
CA ILE A 192 5.63 -23.47 5.69
C ILE A 192 6.90 -24.25 5.36
N ILE A 193 8.07 -23.80 5.80
CA ILE A 193 9.36 -24.44 5.45
C ILE A 193 9.41 -25.92 5.89
N PRO A 194 9.06 -26.29 7.14
CA PRO A 194 9.06 -27.69 7.56
C PRO A 194 8.03 -28.53 6.79
N SER A 195 6.84 -27.97 6.56
CA SER A 195 5.77 -28.65 5.81
C SER A 195 6.19 -28.94 4.36
N VAL A 196 6.79 -27.96 3.67
CA VAL A 196 7.29 -28.11 2.29
C VAL A 196 8.42 -29.13 2.24
N LYS A 197 9.43 -29.04 3.12
CA LYS A 197 10.54 -30.02 3.15
C LYS A 197 10.07 -31.45 3.35
N ASN A 198 9.10 -31.65 4.25
CA ASN A 198 8.50 -32.96 4.50
C ASN A 198 7.65 -33.47 3.32
N SER A 199 7.15 -32.56 2.48
CA SER A 199 6.33 -32.88 1.31
C SER A 199 7.16 -33.17 0.04
N LEU A 200 8.38 -32.64 -0.06
CA LEU A 200 9.25 -32.84 -1.24
C LEU A 200 9.66 -34.31 -1.46
N ILE A 201 9.90 -35.05 -0.38
CA ILE A 201 10.32 -36.46 -0.42
C ILE A 201 9.25 -37.35 -1.10
N PRO A 202 7.97 -37.34 -0.69
CA PRO A 202 6.94 -38.13 -1.37
C PRO A 202 6.58 -37.63 -2.78
N PHE A 203 6.72 -36.33 -3.07
CA PHE A 203 6.55 -35.79 -4.43
C PHE A 203 7.55 -36.40 -5.42
N SER A 204 8.81 -36.56 -5.01
CA SER A 204 9.86 -37.19 -5.84
C SER A 204 9.64 -38.69 -6.05
N ASN A 205 8.93 -39.36 -5.15
CA ASN A 205 8.68 -40.80 -5.21
C ASN A 205 7.39 -41.16 -5.99
N MET A 206 6.77 -40.18 -6.67
CA MET A 206 5.55 -40.34 -7.49
C MET A 206 4.33 -40.95 -6.78
N ASP A 207 4.26 -40.89 -5.44
CA ASP A 207 3.09 -41.33 -4.67
C ASP A 207 2.07 -40.18 -4.57
N VAL A 208 1.22 -40.09 -5.60
CA VAL A 208 0.22 -39.01 -5.75
C VAL A 208 -0.73 -38.95 -4.55
N ALA A 209 -1.07 -40.09 -3.95
CA ALA A 209 -1.96 -40.15 -2.79
C ALA A 209 -1.31 -39.46 -1.58
N LYS A 210 -0.06 -39.82 -1.24
CA LYS A 210 0.68 -39.18 -0.14
C LYS A 210 1.03 -37.72 -0.44
N ALA A 211 1.34 -37.38 -1.70
CA ALA A 211 1.58 -36.00 -2.10
C ALA A 211 0.34 -35.12 -1.90
N SER A 212 -0.85 -35.62 -2.26
CA SER A 212 -2.11 -34.89 -2.09
C SER A 212 -2.50 -34.67 -0.62
N GLU A 213 -2.28 -35.65 0.26
CA GLU A 213 -2.47 -35.50 1.70
C GLU A 213 -1.57 -34.40 2.28
N ARG A 214 -0.32 -34.36 1.83
CA ARG A 214 0.67 -33.37 2.30
C ARG A 214 0.37 -31.96 1.76
N LEU A 215 -0.10 -31.86 0.52
CA LEU A 215 -0.55 -30.58 -0.06
C LEU A 215 -1.77 -30.02 0.69
N LEU A 216 -2.73 -30.87 1.09
CA LEU A 216 -3.88 -30.44 1.87
C LEU A 216 -3.46 -29.88 3.23
N LYS A 217 -2.45 -30.47 3.89
CA LYS A 217 -1.86 -29.92 5.13
C LYS A 217 -1.18 -28.58 4.93
N LEU A 218 -0.68 -28.29 3.72
CA LEU A 218 -0.10 -27.00 3.37
C LEU A 218 -1.15 -25.92 3.07
N ALA A 219 -2.39 -26.30 2.73
CA ALA A 219 -3.44 -25.36 2.35
C ALA A 219 -3.77 -24.34 3.45
N ILE A 220 -3.84 -24.79 4.71
CA ILE A 220 -4.15 -23.93 5.87
C ILE A 220 -3.07 -22.87 6.10
N PRO A 221 -1.78 -23.22 6.31
CA PRO A 221 -0.74 -22.22 6.50
C PRO A 221 -0.55 -21.34 5.25
N ASN A 222 -0.77 -21.86 4.05
CA ASN A 222 -0.76 -21.07 2.81
C ASN A 222 -1.89 -20.03 2.78
N HIS A 223 -3.12 -20.41 3.13
CA HIS A 223 -4.24 -19.46 3.16
C HIS A 223 -4.04 -18.39 4.24
N LEU A 224 -3.56 -18.78 5.42
CA LEU A 224 -3.21 -17.82 6.48
C LEU A 224 -2.12 -16.85 6.02
N MET A 225 -1.08 -17.36 5.35
CA MET A 225 -0.02 -16.53 4.76
C MET A 225 -0.59 -15.51 3.79
N TRP A 226 -1.47 -15.95 2.89
CA TRP A 226 -2.11 -15.08 1.90
C TRP A 226 -2.95 -13.98 2.56
N LEU A 227 -3.73 -14.30 3.60
CA LEU A 227 -4.52 -13.31 4.36
C LEU A 227 -3.63 -12.30 5.08
N CYS A 228 -2.55 -12.76 5.73
CA CYS A 228 -1.58 -11.87 6.37
C CYS A 228 -0.90 -10.95 5.35
N PHE A 229 -0.51 -11.47 4.19
CA PHE A 229 0.13 -10.71 3.13
C PHE A 229 -0.83 -9.68 2.51
N PHE A 230 -2.11 -10.06 2.33
CA PHE A 230 -3.16 -9.16 1.89
C PHE A 230 -3.31 -7.97 2.84
N TYR A 231 -3.47 -8.23 4.14
CA TYR A 231 -3.59 -7.19 5.15
C TYR A 231 -2.34 -6.29 5.18
N LEU A 232 -1.15 -6.91 5.21
CA LEU A 232 0.12 -6.18 5.26
C LEU A 232 0.29 -5.24 4.06
N THR A 233 -0.05 -5.72 2.85
CA THR A 233 0.12 -4.96 1.61
C THR A 233 -0.99 -3.93 1.43
N PHE A 234 -2.24 -4.37 1.30
CA PHE A 234 -3.36 -3.49 0.91
C PHE A 234 -3.88 -2.64 2.05
N HIS A 235 -3.90 -3.16 3.28
CA HIS A 235 -4.44 -2.43 4.42
C HIS A 235 -3.37 -1.58 5.13
N SER A 236 -2.20 -2.12 5.41
CA SER A 236 -1.19 -1.39 6.19
C SER A 236 -0.21 -0.61 5.29
N PHE A 237 0.44 -1.26 4.31
CA PHE A 237 1.47 -0.64 3.48
C PHE A 237 0.92 0.42 2.50
N LEU A 238 -0.14 0.15 1.74
CA LEU A 238 -0.71 1.15 0.83
C LEU A 238 -1.30 2.35 1.58
N ASN A 239 -1.90 2.15 2.76
CA ASN A 239 -2.36 3.26 3.60
C ASN A 239 -1.19 4.05 4.22
N LEU A 240 -0.09 3.38 4.55
CA LEU A 240 1.15 4.04 4.98
C LEU A 240 1.69 4.93 3.85
N MET A 241 1.85 4.39 2.65
CA MET A 241 2.29 5.14 1.47
C MET A 241 1.32 6.28 1.14
N GLY A 242 0.02 6.04 1.23
CA GLY A 242 -1.00 7.06 0.99
C GLY A 242 -0.93 8.21 2.00
N GLU A 243 -0.71 7.93 3.28
CA GLU A 243 -0.53 8.98 4.30
C GLU A 243 0.78 9.75 4.10
N LEU A 244 1.89 9.08 3.76
CA LEU A 244 3.18 9.73 3.49
C LEU A 244 3.13 10.65 2.26
N LEU A 245 2.38 10.26 1.23
CA LEU A 245 2.24 11.00 -0.03
C LEU A 245 1.05 11.96 -0.05
N TYR A 246 0.40 12.20 1.11
CA TYR A 246 -0.82 13.01 1.20
C TYR A 246 -1.94 12.56 0.24
N PHE A 247 -1.99 11.28 -0.11
CA PHE A 247 -2.98 10.70 -1.01
C PHE A 247 -4.27 10.38 -0.25
N ALA A 248 -5.39 10.91 -0.73
CA ALA A 248 -6.68 10.80 -0.05
C ALA A 248 -7.53 9.61 -0.52
N ASP A 249 -7.38 9.13 -1.77
CA ASP A 249 -8.13 7.97 -2.25
C ASP A 249 -7.55 6.68 -1.66
N ARG A 250 -8.18 6.17 -0.60
CA ARG A 250 -7.67 4.99 0.14
C ARG A 250 -8.52 3.75 -0.06
N ASN A 251 -9.33 3.74 -1.11
CA ASN A 251 -10.13 2.57 -1.47
C ASN A 251 -9.28 1.57 -2.28
N PHE A 252 -8.38 0.87 -1.59
CA PHE A 252 -7.49 -0.13 -2.20
C PHE A 252 -8.15 -1.51 -2.36
N TYR A 253 -9.19 -1.80 -1.59
CA TYR A 253 -9.95 -3.04 -1.62
C TYR A 253 -11.35 -2.80 -1.05
N CYS A 254 -12.31 -3.64 -1.41
CA CYS A 254 -13.67 -3.66 -0.86
C CYS A 254 -13.90 -4.96 -0.07
N ASP A 255 -15.12 -5.21 0.41
CA ASP A 255 -15.47 -6.35 1.27
C ASP A 255 -15.48 -7.70 0.52
N TRP A 256 -14.35 -8.08 -0.06
CA TRP A 256 -14.17 -9.26 -0.90
C TRP A 256 -14.40 -10.58 -0.15
N TRP A 257 -14.27 -10.58 1.18
CA TRP A 257 -14.58 -11.73 2.02
C TRP A 257 -16.08 -12.05 2.08
N ASN A 258 -16.93 -11.07 1.77
CA ASN A 258 -18.39 -11.23 1.67
C ASN A 258 -18.85 -11.47 0.22
N ALA A 259 -17.93 -11.77 -0.71
CA ALA A 259 -18.27 -12.00 -2.10
C ALA A 259 -19.06 -13.30 -2.28
N ASN A 260 -20.28 -13.21 -2.82
CA ASN A 260 -21.14 -14.36 -3.09
C ASN A 260 -20.66 -15.21 -4.28
N ASN A 261 -19.93 -14.58 -5.22
CA ASN A 261 -19.48 -15.20 -6.48
C ASN A 261 -18.00 -14.87 -6.72
N ILE A 262 -17.33 -15.72 -7.52
CA ILE A 262 -15.91 -15.54 -7.87
C ILE A 262 -15.66 -14.24 -8.68
N ASP A 263 -16.60 -13.82 -9.52
CA ASP A 263 -16.53 -12.54 -10.24
C ASP A 263 -16.43 -11.36 -9.26
N THR A 264 -17.33 -11.33 -8.27
CA THR A 264 -17.34 -10.27 -7.26
C THR A 264 -16.03 -10.24 -6.47
N PHE A 265 -15.45 -11.40 -6.13
CA PHE A 265 -14.15 -11.48 -5.48
C PHE A 265 -13.05 -10.83 -6.32
N TRP A 266 -12.93 -11.18 -7.61
CA TRP A 266 -11.90 -10.63 -8.51
C TRP A 266 -12.00 -9.12 -8.71
N ARG A 267 -13.20 -8.56 -8.59
CA ARG A 267 -13.45 -7.12 -8.74
C ARG A 267 -13.22 -6.31 -7.46
N THR A 268 -13.19 -6.96 -6.29
CA THR A 268 -13.18 -6.28 -4.99
C THR A 268 -11.89 -6.45 -4.20
N TRP A 269 -11.09 -7.49 -4.46
CA TRP A 269 -9.87 -7.75 -3.68
C TRP A 269 -8.75 -6.72 -3.92
N ASN A 270 -8.53 -6.30 -5.17
CA ASN A 270 -7.45 -5.39 -5.56
C ASN A 270 -7.99 -4.29 -6.49
N MET A 271 -8.53 -3.24 -5.87
CA MET A 271 -9.16 -2.14 -6.58
C MET A 271 -8.20 -1.39 -7.51
N PRO A 272 -6.92 -1.12 -7.16
CA PRO A 272 -6.00 -0.46 -8.07
C PRO A 272 -5.82 -1.20 -9.41
N VAL A 273 -5.66 -2.52 -9.37
CA VAL A 273 -5.52 -3.34 -10.58
C VAL A 273 -6.85 -3.45 -11.32
N HIS A 274 -7.96 -3.66 -10.60
CA HIS A 274 -9.28 -3.75 -11.22
C HIS A 274 -9.67 -2.46 -11.96
N ARG A 275 -9.48 -1.30 -11.33
CA ARG A 275 -9.73 0.01 -11.95
C ARG A 275 -8.82 0.29 -13.14
N TRP A 276 -7.56 -0.13 -13.06
CA TRP A 276 -6.63 -0.03 -14.19
C TRP A 276 -7.10 -0.86 -15.37
N ALA A 277 -7.47 -2.13 -15.13
CA ALA A 277 -7.97 -3.02 -16.16
C ALA A 277 -9.22 -2.44 -16.84
N LEU A 278 -10.20 -1.97 -16.08
CA LEU A 278 -11.43 -1.37 -16.63
C LEU A 278 -11.21 -0.10 -17.46
N ARG A 279 -10.16 0.68 -17.16
CA ARG A 279 -9.89 1.95 -17.85
C ARG A 279 -9.00 1.78 -19.07
N GLN A 280 -8.14 0.77 -19.08
CA GLN A 280 -7.00 0.68 -20.01
C GLN A 280 -7.09 -0.51 -20.98
N VAL A 281 -7.87 -1.54 -20.65
CA VAL A 281 -8.13 -2.74 -21.45
C VAL A 281 -9.53 -2.65 -22.02
#